data_AF-A0A6L3NLB3-F1
#
_entry.id   AF-A0A6L3NLB3-F1
#
_cell.length_a   1.000
_cell.length_b   1.000
_cell.length_c   1.000
_cell.angle_alpha   90.00
_cell.angle_beta   90.00
_cell.angle_gamma   90.00
#
_symmetry.space_group_name_H-M   'P 1'
#
loop_
_entity.id
_entity.type
_entity.pdbx_description
1 polymer ?
#
loop_
_entity_poly.entity_id
_entity_poly.type
_entity_poly.pdbx_seq_one_letter_code
_entity_poly.pdbx_strand_id
1 'polypeptide(L)'
;MTSSESPLPTRPRGGRRRPSQGTEKVAIPPCGKAAPGVFKPVVDARRCEGKGDCVAVCPYDVFEVGRLPDVEFASMPLLVRLKLWAHGRKTAFTPNADACRACGACVTACPERAITLARSDDRSIVE
;
A
#
# COMPACT_ATOMS: atom_id res chain seq x y z
N MET A 1 31.25 -51.86 -24.98
CA MET A 1 29.88 -52.16 -25.43
C MET A 1 29.00 -52.31 -24.19
N THR A 2 27.91 -51.54 -24.18
CA THR A 2 26.69 -51.66 -23.36
C THR A 2 26.86 -51.62 -21.84
N SER A 3 26.64 -50.46 -21.20
CA SER A 3 25.34 -50.04 -20.65
C SER A 3 24.92 -50.85 -19.42
N SER A 4 25.04 -50.24 -18.23
CA SER A 4 24.24 -50.63 -17.07
C SER A 4 23.73 -49.36 -16.41
N GLU A 5 22.52 -49.00 -16.83
CA GLU A 5 21.75 -47.84 -16.42
C GLU A 5 21.28 -48.05 -14.98
N SER A 6 21.66 -47.16 -14.06
CA SER A 6 21.11 -47.14 -12.70
C SER A 6 19.78 -46.37 -12.69
N PRO A 7 18.69 -46.92 -12.15
CA PRO A 7 17.42 -46.20 -12.05
C PRO A 7 17.46 -45.13 -10.95
N LEU A 8 17.19 -43.89 -11.34
CA LEU A 8 16.97 -42.75 -10.44
C LEU A 8 15.57 -42.81 -9.79
N PRO A 9 15.40 -42.22 -8.59
CA PRO A 9 14.34 -42.54 -7.65
C PRO A 9 12.94 -42.04 -8.04
N THR A 10 11.93 -42.85 -7.74
CA THR A 10 10.51 -42.48 -7.85
C THR A 10 10.14 -41.43 -6.79
N ARG A 11 9.80 -40.22 -7.22
CA ARG A 11 9.27 -39.17 -6.33
C ARG A 11 7.92 -39.62 -5.75
N PRO A 12 7.65 -39.35 -4.45
CA PRO A 12 6.43 -39.83 -3.81
C PRO A 12 5.20 -39.11 -4.35
N ARG A 13 4.11 -39.88 -4.54
CA ARG A 13 2.76 -39.35 -4.70
C ARG A 13 2.29 -38.79 -3.36
N GLY A 14 2.44 -37.49 -3.21
CA GLY A 14 1.91 -36.73 -2.07
C GLY A 14 1.67 -35.31 -2.51
N GLY A 15 0.56 -35.09 -3.20
CA GLY A 15 0.11 -33.74 -3.53
C GLY A 15 -0.09 -32.99 -2.21
N ARG A 16 0.79 -32.03 -1.91
CA ARG A 16 0.44 -30.98 -0.94
C ARG A 16 -0.77 -30.29 -1.53
N ARG A 17 -1.96 -30.65 -1.05
CA ARG A 17 -3.15 -29.82 -1.21
C ARG A 17 -2.75 -28.46 -0.67
N ARG A 18 -2.52 -27.52 -1.58
CA ARG A 18 -2.37 -26.10 -1.28
C ARG A 18 -3.65 -25.76 -0.51
N PRO A 19 -3.58 -25.36 0.78
CA PRO A 19 -4.79 -24.93 1.46
C PRO A 19 -5.35 -23.77 0.63
N SER A 20 -6.57 -23.97 0.14
CA SER A 20 -7.38 -22.93 -0.48
C SER A 20 -7.38 -21.76 0.48
N GLN A 21 -6.84 -20.63 0.03
CA GLN A 21 -6.66 -19.43 0.82
C GLN A 21 -8.01 -18.98 1.35
N GLY A 22 -8.32 -19.43 2.56
CA GLY A 22 -9.30 -18.80 3.41
C GLY A 22 -8.83 -17.38 3.63
N THR A 23 -9.80 -16.47 3.64
CA THR A 23 -9.70 -15.10 4.08
C THR A 23 -9.11 -15.04 5.50
N GLU A 24 -7.79 -15.22 5.62
CA GLU A 24 -7.09 -14.88 6.84
C GLU A 24 -7.08 -13.37 6.89
N LYS A 25 -8.17 -12.83 7.45
CA LYS A 25 -8.28 -11.44 7.85
C LYS A 25 -7.04 -11.16 8.69
N VAL A 26 -6.07 -10.49 8.07
CA VAL A 26 -4.88 -10.01 8.77
C VAL A 26 -5.40 -9.17 9.92
N ALA A 27 -5.28 -9.68 11.14
CA ALA A 27 -5.73 -8.97 12.31
C ALA A 27 -4.92 -7.66 12.38
N ILE A 28 -5.62 -6.54 12.19
CA ILE A 28 -5.03 -5.22 12.40
C ILE A 28 -4.65 -5.18 13.88
N PRO A 29 -3.36 -5.07 14.23
CA PRO A 29 -2.97 -4.99 15.63
C PRO A 29 -3.64 -3.75 16.26
N PRO A 30 -3.86 -3.74 17.59
CA PRO A 30 -4.35 -2.56 18.26
C PRO A 30 -3.49 -1.34 17.86
N CYS A 31 -4.16 -0.20 17.65
CA CYS A 31 -3.62 1.04 17.12
C CYS A 31 -2.14 1.26 17.49
N GLY A 32 -1.25 1.25 16.50
CA GLY A 32 0.16 1.59 16.66
C GLY A 32 1.11 0.46 17.08
N LYS A 33 0.64 -0.79 17.17
CA LYS A 33 1.48 -1.95 17.56
C LYS A 33 1.98 -2.80 16.40
N ALA A 34 1.73 -2.43 15.15
CA ALA A 34 2.40 -3.11 14.04
C ALA A 34 3.91 -2.81 14.09
N ALA A 35 4.72 -3.80 13.75
CA ALA A 35 6.12 -3.53 13.43
C ALA A 35 6.17 -2.51 12.27
N PRO A 36 7.12 -1.56 12.29
CA PRO A 36 7.28 -0.58 11.22
C PRO A 36 7.36 -1.27 9.85
N GLY A 37 6.64 -0.71 8.87
CA GLY A 37 6.73 -1.15 7.47
C GLY A 37 5.95 -2.42 7.13
N VAL A 38 5.25 -3.05 8.09
CA VAL A 38 4.30 -4.14 7.78
C VAL A 38 3.10 -3.62 6.99
N PHE A 39 2.70 -2.39 7.26
CA PHE A 39 1.66 -1.68 6.52
C PHE A 39 2.19 -0.34 6.02
N LYS A 40 1.81 0.03 4.80
CA LYS A 40 2.11 1.33 4.20
C LYS A 40 0.81 2.06 3.88
N PRO A 41 0.76 3.39 4.10
CA PRO A 41 -0.36 4.18 3.62
C PRO A 41 -0.35 4.27 2.10
N VAL A 42 -1.52 4.09 1.51
CA VAL A 42 -1.80 4.33 0.09
C VAL A 42 -2.63 5.59 -0.01
N VAL A 43 -2.19 6.54 -0.82
CA VAL A 43 -2.88 7.82 -1.05
C VAL A 43 -3.45 7.83 -2.45
N ASP A 44 -4.77 7.96 -2.60
CA ASP A 44 -5.38 8.20 -3.92
C ASP A 44 -5.23 9.67 -4.30
N ALA A 45 -4.25 9.97 -5.16
CA ALA A 45 -3.96 11.32 -5.64
C ALA A 45 -5.13 11.96 -6.43
N ARG A 46 -6.13 11.19 -6.87
CA ARG A 46 -7.34 11.72 -7.52
C ARG A 46 -8.36 12.24 -6.51
N ARG A 47 -8.22 11.87 -5.23
CA ARG A 47 -9.08 12.32 -4.13
C ARG A 47 -8.37 13.29 -3.19
N CYS A 48 -7.08 13.13 -3.00
CA CYS A 48 -6.29 13.95 -2.08
C CYS A 48 -6.31 15.43 -2.52
N GLU A 49 -6.62 16.32 -1.57
CA GLU A 49 -6.59 17.78 -1.78
C GLU A 49 -5.36 18.45 -1.12
N GLY A 50 -4.43 17.67 -0.56
CA GLY A 50 -3.22 18.22 0.06
C GLY A 50 -3.48 19.07 1.32
N LYS A 51 -4.55 18.81 2.08
CA LYS A 51 -4.92 19.55 3.31
C LYS A 51 -3.92 19.41 4.47
N GLY A 52 -3.13 18.34 4.47
CA GLY A 52 -2.03 18.18 5.45
C GLY A 52 -2.42 17.57 6.79
N ASP A 53 -3.69 17.22 7.04
CA ASP A 53 -4.09 16.59 8.32
C ASP A 53 -3.29 15.31 8.62
N CYS A 54 -2.97 14.53 7.58
CA CYS A 54 -2.11 13.34 7.69
C CYS A 54 -0.69 13.64 8.22
N VAL A 55 -0.12 14.79 7.89
CA VAL A 55 1.18 15.25 8.41
C VAL A 55 1.04 15.60 9.88
N ALA A 56 0.00 16.37 10.24
CA ALA A 56 -0.22 16.82 11.61
C ALA A 56 -0.49 15.68 12.60
N VAL A 57 -1.18 14.61 12.18
CA VAL A 57 -1.56 13.51 13.07
C VAL A 57 -0.60 12.32 13.07
N CYS A 58 0.37 12.27 12.14
CA CYS A 58 1.29 11.14 12.07
C CYS A 58 2.48 11.36 13.01
N PRO A 59 2.64 10.55 14.08
CA PRO A 59 3.74 10.73 15.02
C PRO A 59 5.06 10.11 14.53
N TYR A 60 5.10 9.63 13.29
CA TYR A 60 6.23 8.88 12.71
C TYR A 60 6.74 9.51 11.41
N ASP A 61 6.32 10.75 11.10
CA ASP A 61 6.77 11.52 9.94
C ASP A 61 6.67 10.77 8.61
N VAL A 62 5.61 9.97 8.45
CA VAL A 62 5.39 9.14 7.25
C VAL A 62 5.05 10.00 6.03
N PHE A 63 4.38 11.13 6.24
CA PHE A 63 3.75 11.92 5.19
C PHE A 63 4.49 13.23 4.92
N GLU A 64 4.47 13.64 3.66
CA GLU A 64 4.83 14.99 3.22
C GLU A 64 3.77 15.49 2.23
N VAL A 65 3.37 16.76 2.30
CA VAL A 65 2.48 17.35 1.28
C VAL A 65 3.29 18.17 0.30
N GLY A 66 3.18 17.81 -0.98
CA GLY A 66 3.89 18.49 -2.06
C GLY A 66 3.00 18.73 -3.27
N ARG A 67 3.58 19.35 -4.30
CA ARG A 67 2.90 19.56 -5.59
C ARG A 67 2.79 18.25 -6.34
N LEU A 68 1.62 17.98 -6.91
CA LEU A 68 1.42 16.82 -7.77
C LEU A 68 2.18 17.01 -9.11
N PRO A 69 3.01 16.05 -9.56
CA PRO A 69 3.76 16.14 -10.81
C PRO A 69 2.88 16.40 -12.05
N ASP A 70 3.44 17.08 -13.06
CA ASP A 70 2.69 17.41 -14.30
C ASP A 70 2.21 16.19 -15.05
N VAL A 71 3.00 15.12 -15.09
CA VAL A 71 2.65 13.88 -15.80
C VAL A 71 1.47 13.18 -15.13
N GLU A 72 1.50 13.03 -13.80
CA GLU A 72 0.37 12.47 -13.04
C GLU A 72 -0.88 13.33 -13.16
N PHE A 73 -0.75 14.65 -13.05
CA PHE A 73 -1.91 15.53 -13.19
C PHE A 73 -2.51 15.46 -14.60
N ALA A 74 -1.67 15.39 -15.65
CA ALA A 74 -2.12 15.34 -17.03
C ALA A 74 -2.84 14.03 -17.37
N SER A 75 -2.48 12.90 -16.73
CA SER A 75 -3.10 11.60 -16.96
C SER A 75 -4.47 11.43 -16.27
N MET A 76 -4.88 12.39 -15.43
CA MET A 76 -6.15 12.34 -14.71
C MET A 76 -7.35 12.84 -15.55
N PRO A 77 -8.58 12.37 -15.24
CA PRO A 77 -9.80 12.88 -15.87
C PRO A 77 -10.00 14.39 -15.66
N LEU A 78 -10.65 15.06 -16.61
CA LEU A 78 -10.84 16.52 -16.60
C LEU A 78 -11.48 17.04 -15.30
N LEU A 79 -12.48 16.34 -14.76
CA LEU A 79 -13.14 16.72 -13.51
C LEU A 79 -12.20 16.64 -12.31
N VAL A 80 -11.35 15.62 -12.25
CA VAL A 80 -10.34 15.45 -11.19
C VAL A 80 -9.30 16.56 -11.29
N ARG A 81 -8.84 16.86 -12.50
CA ARG A 81 -7.88 17.95 -12.75
C ARG A 81 -8.43 19.31 -12.34
N LEU A 82 -9.70 19.58 -12.65
CA LEU A 82 -10.38 20.81 -12.25
C LEU A 82 -10.44 20.93 -10.72
N LYS A 83 -10.86 19.86 -10.03
CA LYS A 83 -10.89 19.81 -8.57
C LYS A 83 -9.50 20.06 -7.98
N LEU A 84 -8.49 19.31 -8.41
CA LEU A 84 -7.12 19.47 -7.92
C LEU A 84 -6.58 20.88 -8.16
N TRP A 85 -6.87 21.48 -9.31
CA TRP A 85 -6.47 22.86 -9.59
C TRP A 85 -7.12 23.86 -8.61
N ALA A 86 -8.42 23.69 -8.32
CA ALA A 86 -9.13 24.51 -7.32
C ALA A 86 -8.55 24.35 -5.90
N HIS A 87 -7.94 23.22 -5.58
CA HIS A 87 -7.32 22.92 -4.28
C HIS A 87 -5.78 23.00 -4.29
N GLY A 88 -5.20 23.81 -5.19
CA GLY A 88 -3.78 24.14 -5.17
C GLY A 88 -2.85 23.05 -5.73
N ARG A 89 -3.42 22.00 -6.33
CA ARG A 89 -2.72 20.91 -7.03
C ARG A 89 -1.63 20.26 -6.18
N LYS A 90 -1.99 19.96 -4.93
CA LYS A 90 -1.13 19.28 -3.96
C LYS A 90 -1.68 17.88 -3.65
N THR A 91 -0.78 16.98 -3.29
CA THR A 91 -1.11 15.65 -2.77
C THR A 91 -0.20 15.32 -1.59
N ALA A 92 -0.61 14.34 -0.78
CA ALA A 92 0.24 13.74 0.21
C ALA A 92 1.08 12.62 -0.43
N PHE A 93 2.38 12.64 -0.15
CA PHE A 93 3.36 11.61 -0.46
C PHE A 93 3.75 10.88 0.83
N THR A 94 4.35 9.70 0.67
CA THR A 94 4.70 8.83 1.79
C THR A 94 6.20 8.44 1.76
N PRO A 95 7.13 9.42 1.79
CA PRO A 95 8.56 9.14 1.64
C PRO A 95 9.11 8.20 2.72
N ASN A 96 8.51 8.21 3.92
CA ASN A 96 8.88 7.35 5.04
C ASN A 96 7.82 6.25 5.29
N ALA A 97 7.21 5.69 4.23
CA ALA A 97 6.18 4.66 4.36
C ALA A 97 6.60 3.47 5.25
N ASP A 98 7.90 3.14 5.28
CA ASP A 98 8.47 2.07 6.10
C ASP A 98 8.46 2.37 7.61
N ALA A 99 8.26 3.62 8.03
CA ALA A 99 8.10 3.99 9.44
C ALA A 99 6.67 3.77 9.96
N CYS A 100 5.71 3.51 9.08
CA CYS A 100 4.30 3.36 9.43
C CYS A 100 4.07 2.18 10.40
N ARG A 101 3.34 2.46 11.48
CA ARG A 101 2.96 1.46 12.51
C ARG A 101 1.48 1.09 12.51
N ALA A 102 0.79 1.36 11.40
CA ALA A 102 -0.62 1.03 11.21
C ALA A 102 -1.56 1.56 12.30
N CYS A 103 -1.33 2.77 12.83
CA CYS A 103 -2.20 3.37 13.84
C CYS A 103 -3.55 3.85 13.28
N GLY A 104 -3.61 4.15 11.98
CA GLY A 104 -4.85 4.58 11.32
C GLY A 104 -5.26 6.04 11.56
N ALA A 105 -4.49 6.82 12.34
CA ALA A 105 -4.81 8.22 12.62
C ALA A 105 -4.98 9.07 11.35
N CYS A 106 -4.11 8.88 10.35
CA CYS A 106 -4.21 9.58 9.07
C CYS A 106 -5.45 9.19 8.25
N VAL A 107 -5.92 7.94 8.36
CA VAL A 107 -7.14 7.47 7.69
C VAL A 107 -8.36 8.15 8.29
N THR A 108 -8.43 8.25 9.63
CA THR A 108 -9.51 8.94 10.33
C THR A 108 -9.48 10.46 10.11
N ALA A 109 -8.30 11.06 10.11
CA ALA A 109 -8.14 12.51 9.99
C ALA A 109 -8.37 13.03 8.56
N CYS A 110 -8.29 12.18 7.53
CA CYS A 110 -8.41 12.63 6.15
C CYS A 110 -9.85 13.00 5.78
N PRO A 111 -10.19 14.29 5.55
CA PRO A 111 -11.55 14.70 5.22
C PRO A 111 -12.01 14.17 3.85
N GLU A 112 -11.08 13.94 2.92
CA GLU A 112 -11.35 13.44 1.57
C GLU A 112 -11.45 11.92 1.49
N ARG A 113 -11.21 11.19 2.60
CA ARG A 113 -11.13 9.72 2.63
C ARG A 113 -10.20 9.18 1.54
N ALA A 114 -9.07 9.86 1.34
CA ALA A 114 -8.09 9.56 0.29
C ALA A 114 -7.00 8.58 0.73
N ILE A 115 -6.96 8.20 2.01
CA ILE A 115 -5.88 7.39 2.60
C ILE A 115 -6.43 6.05 3.06
N THR A 116 -5.74 4.96 2.67
CA THR A 116 -5.96 3.61 3.20
C THR A 116 -4.63 3.01 3.68
N LEU A 117 -4.67 1.92 4.43
CA LEU A 117 -3.48 1.16 4.83
C LEU A 117 -3.47 -0.18 4.08
N ALA A 118 -2.39 -0.45 3.36
CA ALA A 118 -2.17 -1.71 2.67
C ALA A 118 -1.00 -2.46 3.31
N ARG A 119 -1.09 -3.80 3.36
CA ARG A 119 0.01 -4.63 3.86
C ARG A 119 1.13 -4.65 2.83
N SER A 120 2.39 -4.52 3.24
CA SER A 120 3.51 -4.43 2.29
C SER A 120 3.78 -5.72 1.51
N ASP A 121 3.37 -6.86 2.04
CA ASP A 121 3.48 -8.16 1.36
C ASP A 121 2.29 -8.46 0.43
N ASP A 122 1.31 -7.55 0.37
CA ASP A 122 0.19 -7.70 -0.56
C ASP A 122 0.68 -7.46 -1.99
N ARG A 123 0.82 -8.56 -2.73
CA ARG A 123 1.36 -8.58 -4.09
C ARG A 123 0.43 -7.95 -5.14
N SER A 124 -0.65 -7.25 -4.73
CA SER A 124 -1.54 -6.48 -5.61
C SER A 124 -1.15 -5.01 -5.78
N ILE A 125 -0.09 -4.55 -5.10
CA ILE A 125 0.40 -3.16 -5.16
C ILE A 125 1.46 -2.97 -6.28
N VAL A 126 1.86 -4.04 -6.97
CA VAL A 126 2.83 -4.03 -8.07
C VAL A 126 2.10 -4.14 -9.42
N GLU A 127 1.52 -3.04 -9.90
CA GLU A 127 1.20 -2.88 -11.32
C GLU A 127 1.75 -1.55 -11.84
#